data_AF-A0A3C0PIG6-F1
#
_entry.id   AF-A0A3C0PIG6-F1
#
_cell.length_a   1.000
_cell.length_b   1.000
_cell.length_c   1.000
_cell.angle_alpha   90.00
_cell.angle_beta   90.00
_cell.angle_gamma   90.00
#
_symmetry.space_group_name_H-M   'P 1'
#
loop_
_entity.id
_entity.type
_entity.pdbx_description
1 polymer ?
#
loop_
_entity_poly.entity_id
_entity_poly.type
_entity_poly.pdbx_seq_one_letter_code
_entity_poly.pdbx_strand_id
1 'polypeptide(L)'
;MTSRRISIVAVFFVCLCFLSASAEFYPERIYKERTKTSLDYGWKFYQGAPAGTPSDSSYSDAAWQVVNVPHSASYDDPEPKVMTGGAGETNRYQGICWYRKTFTVPSKAKHTGRIMIEFEGAMQVANV
;
A
#
# COMPACT_ATOMS: atom_id res chain seq x y z
N MET A 1 -75.48 15.92 -26.63
CA MET A 1 -74.08 15.52 -26.85
C MET A 1 -73.22 16.76 -26.69
N THR A 2 -72.43 16.89 -25.62
CA THR A 2 -71.12 17.58 -25.61
C THR A 2 -70.53 17.66 -24.20
N SER A 3 -69.26 17.25 -24.12
CA SER A 3 -68.22 17.74 -23.20
C SER A 3 -68.27 17.37 -21.71
N ARG A 4 -67.74 16.19 -21.40
CA ARG A 4 -67.11 15.85 -20.10
C ARG A 4 -65.85 15.01 -20.36
N ARG A 5 -64.85 15.59 -21.06
CA ARG A 5 -63.57 14.88 -21.32
C ARG A 5 -62.31 15.75 -21.18
N ILE A 6 -62.42 17.04 -20.85
CA ILE A 6 -61.29 17.98 -20.93
C ILE A 6 -60.54 18.16 -19.59
N SER A 7 -61.11 17.79 -18.44
CA SER A 7 -60.50 18.10 -17.13
C SER A 7 -59.48 17.07 -16.60
N ILE A 8 -59.42 15.85 -17.15
CA ILE A 8 -58.52 14.80 -16.62
C ILE A 8 -57.11 14.87 -17.25
N VAL A 9 -57.02 15.30 -18.51
CA VAL A 9 -55.74 15.36 -19.24
C VAL A 9 -54.84 16.49 -18.74
N ALA A 10 -55.41 17.61 -18.30
CA ALA A 10 -54.66 18.76 -17.80
C ALA A 10 -54.01 18.51 -16.41
N VAL A 11 -54.67 17.72 -15.55
CA VAL A 11 -54.14 17.40 -14.20
C VAL A 11 -52.97 16.42 -14.27
N PHE A 12 -52.99 15.48 -15.22
CA PHE A 12 -51.89 14.53 -15.45
C PHE A 12 -50.62 15.22 -15.98
N PHE A 13 -50.76 16.26 -16.79
CA PHE A 13 -49.61 16.98 -17.37
C PHE A 13 -48.91 17.90 -16.36
N VAL A 14 -49.65 18.46 -15.39
CA VAL A 14 -49.09 19.31 -14.33
C VAL A 14 -48.34 18.46 -13.28
N CYS A 15 -48.78 17.23 -13.01
CA CYS A 15 -48.12 16.34 -12.06
C CYS A 15 -46.77 15.78 -12.58
N LEU A 16 -46.63 15.61 -13.90
CA LEU A 16 -45.40 15.12 -14.52
C LEU A 16 -44.25 16.14 -14.52
N CYS A 17 -44.56 17.44 -14.47
CA CYS A 17 -43.55 18.51 -14.41
C CYS A 17 -43.00 18.76 -13.00
N PHE A 18 -43.72 18.36 -11.94
CA PHE A 18 -43.23 18.50 -10.56
C PHE A 18 -42.41 17.29 -10.08
N LEU A 19 -42.52 16.14 -10.75
CA LEU A 19 -41.76 14.94 -10.39
C LEU A 19 -40.34 14.91 -10.98
N SER A 20 -40.02 15.79 -11.94
CA SER A 20 -38.70 15.85 -12.58
C SER A 20 -37.71 16.82 -11.92
N ALA A 21 -38.12 17.55 -10.87
CA ALA A 21 -37.30 18.60 -10.27
C ALA A 21 -36.53 18.17 -9.00
N SER A 22 -36.61 16.90 -8.60
CA SER A 22 -35.79 16.33 -7.51
C SER A 22 -34.64 15.48 -8.06
N ALA A 23 -33.97 15.94 -9.11
CA ALA A 23 -32.60 15.50 -9.35
C ALA A 23 -31.75 16.19 -8.28
N GLU A 24 -31.66 15.57 -7.11
CA GLU A 24 -30.78 16.00 -6.04
C GLU A 24 -29.37 16.12 -6.62
N PHE A 25 -28.83 17.34 -6.58
CA PHE A 25 -27.45 17.60 -6.96
C PHE A 25 -26.56 16.99 -5.89
N TYR A 26 -26.27 15.69 -6.02
CA TYR A 26 -25.26 15.03 -5.19
C TYR A 26 -23.91 15.62 -5.60
N PRO A 27 -23.22 16.37 -4.71
CA PRO A 27 -21.85 16.70 -4.99
C PRO A 27 -21.10 15.38 -5.16
N GLU A 28 -20.56 15.15 -6.35
CA GLU A 28 -19.55 14.13 -6.59
C GLU A 28 -18.53 14.26 -5.46
N ARG A 29 -18.49 13.28 -4.55
CA ARG A 29 -17.39 13.23 -3.59
C ARG A 29 -16.16 13.07 -4.45
N ILE A 30 -15.34 14.12 -4.53
CA ILE A 30 -14.01 14.03 -5.11
C ILE A 30 -13.21 13.09 -4.19
N TYR A 31 -13.32 11.79 -4.45
CA TYR A 31 -12.44 10.80 -3.88
C TYR A 31 -11.07 11.10 -4.47
N LYS A 32 -10.22 11.77 -3.68
CA LYS A 32 -8.83 11.94 -4.03
C LYS A 32 -8.23 10.55 -4.12
N GLU A 33 -8.04 10.08 -5.35
CA GLU A 33 -7.61 8.72 -5.65
C GLU A 33 -6.31 8.42 -4.90
N ARG A 34 -6.30 7.36 -4.08
CA ARG A 34 -5.08 6.91 -3.40
C ARG A 34 -4.21 6.21 -4.43
N THR A 35 -3.07 6.82 -4.75
CA THR A 35 -2.03 6.11 -5.50
C THR A 35 -1.31 5.12 -4.59
N LYS A 36 -1.27 3.84 -4.98
CA LYS A 36 -0.39 2.84 -4.41
C LYS A 36 0.74 2.54 -5.39
N THR A 37 1.95 2.38 -4.87
CA THR A 37 3.12 1.98 -5.66
C THR A 37 3.79 0.85 -4.90
N SER A 38 4.01 -0.29 -5.57
CA SER A 38 4.76 -1.40 -4.99
C SER A 38 6.19 -0.95 -4.71
N LEU A 39 6.69 -1.31 -3.54
CA LEU A 39 8.09 -1.15 -3.17
C LEU A 39 8.83 -2.49 -3.21
N ASP A 40 8.27 -3.53 -3.84
CA ASP A 40 8.75 -4.90 -3.67
C ASP A 40 10.14 -5.14 -4.27
N TYR A 41 10.50 -4.37 -5.28
CA TYR A 41 11.70 -4.63 -6.08
C TYR A 41 12.90 -3.82 -5.62
N GLY A 42 14.10 -4.39 -5.71
CA GLY A 42 15.36 -3.64 -5.59
C GLY A 42 15.61 -3.06 -4.20
N TRP A 43 15.43 -3.87 -3.16
CA TRP A 43 15.91 -3.62 -1.81
C TRP A 43 17.39 -3.95 -1.71
N LYS A 44 18.09 -3.29 -0.78
CA LYS A 44 19.43 -3.67 -0.33
C LYS A 44 19.31 -4.53 0.92
N PHE A 45 19.94 -5.69 0.91
CA PHE A 45 19.88 -6.68 1.99
C PHE A 45 21.26 -6.99 2.54
N TYR A 46 21.34 -7.06 3.87
CA TYR A 46 22.53 -7.50 4.60
C TYR A 46 22.12 -8.48 5.70
N GLN A 47 22.67 -9.69 5.64
CA GLN A 47 22.50 -10.71 6.67
C GLN A 47 23.51 -10.47 7.80
N GLY A 48 23.01 -10.15 8.99
CA GLY A 48 23.82 -9.77 10.15
C GLY A 48 23.65 -8.32 10.57
N ALA A 49 24.52 -7.86 11.47
CA ALA A 49 24.59 -6.49 11.94
C ALA A 49 25.82 -5.80 11.33
N PRO A 50 25.66 -4.97 10.28
CA PRO A 50 26.78 -4.28 9.68
C PRO A 50 27.29 -3.18 10.61
N ALA A 51 28.59 -2.85 10.54
CA ALA A 51 29.18 -1.79 11.34
C ALA A 51 28.60 -0.41 10.98
N GLY A 52 28.65 0.52 11.94
CA GLY A 52 28.12 1.87 11.81
C GLY A 52 26.62 1.96 12.10
N THR A 53 25.95 2.92 11.45
CA THR A 53 24.52 3.21 11.65
C THR A 53 23.75 3.02 10.33
N PRO A 54 23.24 1.81 10.05
CA PRO A 54 22.62 1.51 8.77
C PRO A 54 21.25 2.14 8.57
N SER A 55 20.73 2.93 9.52
CA SER A 55 19.53 3.77 9.33
C SER A 55 19.86 5.13 8.71
N ASP A 56 21.11 5.56 8.73
CA ASP A 56 21.49 6.89 8.23
C ASP A 56 21.36 6.97 6.71
N SER A 57 20.89 8.12 6.22
CA SER A 57 20.70 8.36 4.78
C SER A 57 22.02 8.41 4.01
N SER A 58 23.13 8.75 4.68
CA SER A 58 24.48 8.77 4.12
C SER A 58 25.22 7.44 4.20
N TYR A 59 24.64 6.41 4.84
CA TYR A 59 25.26 5.10 4.94
C TYR A 59 25.42 4.44 3.57
N SER A 60 26.62 3.96 3.27
CA SER A 60 26.90 3.27 2.01
C SER A 60 26.47 1.80 2.08
N ASP A 61 25.43 1.46 1.31
CA ASP A 61 24.92 0.10 1.12
C ASP A 61 25.32 -0.49 -0.26
N ALA A 62 26.36 0.08 -0.88
CA ALA A 62 26.80 -0.31 -2.23
C ALA A 62 27.18 -1.80 -2.32
N ALA A 63 27.77 -2.34 -1.25
CA ALA A 63 28.20 -3.74 -1.15
C ALA A 63 27.07 -4.71 -0.75
N TRP A 64 25.87 -4.22 -0.45
CA TRP A 64 24.75 -5.07 0.00
C TRP A 64 24.08 -5.78 -1.19
N GLN A 65 23.56 -6.98 -0.93
CA GLN A 65 22.85 -7.78 -1.92
C GLN A 65 21.59 -7.04 -2.40
N VAL A 66 21.29 -7.11 -3.69
CA VAL A 66 20.02 -6.59 -4.22
C VAL A 66 19.00 -7.71 -4.20
N VAL A 67 17.86 -7.49 -3.55
CA VAL A 67 16.77 -8.47 -3.43
C VAL A 67 15.42 -7.86 -3.78
N ASN A 68 14.44 -8.72 -4.05
CA ASN A 68 13.03 -8.35 -4.14
C ASN A 68 12.29 -9.02 -2.99
N VAL A 69 11.33 -8.34 -2.38
CA VAL A 69 10.41 -8.92 -1.38
C VAL A 69 9.18 -9.51 -2.07
N PRO A 70 8.49 -10.53 -1.48
CA PRO A 70 8.79 -11.17 -0.20
C PRO A 70 10.13 -11.90 -0.20
N HIS A 71 10.94 -11.64 0.82
CA HIS A 71 12.31 -12.17 0.98
C HIS A 71 12.49 -12.71 2.39
N SER A 72 13.29 -13.76 2.55
CA SER A 72 13.61 -14.32 3.85
C SER A 72 15.11 -14.55 3.97
N ALA A 73 15.70 -13.96 5.02
CA ALA A 73 17.11 -14.12 5.38
C ALA A 73 17.49 -15.58 5.68
N SER A 74 16.51 -16.45 5.96
CA SER A 74 16.74 -17.84 6.32
C SER A 74 17.16 -18.74 5.15
N TYR A 75 16.93 -18.32 3.90
CA TYR A 75 17.19 -19.15 2.71
C TYR A 75 18.43 -18.74 1.90
N ASP A 76 19.03 -17.59 2.23
CA ASP A 76 20.16 -17.00 1.51
C ASP A 76 21.52 -17.37 2.12
N ASP A 77 21.57 -18.25 3.12
CA ASP A 77 22.80 -18.63 3.80
C ASP A 77 23.58 -19.70 3.01
N PRO A 78 24.80 -19.41 2.50
CA PRO A 78 25.66 -20.44 1.91
C PRO A 78 26.23 -21.42 2.94
N GLU A 79 26.26 -21.05 4.22
CA GLU A 79 26.74 -21.89 5.32
C GLU A 79 25.70 -21.92 6.45
N PRO A 80 24.79 -22.89 6.46
CA PRO A 80 23.69 -22.87 7.42
C PRO A 80 24.24 -22.92 8.84
N LYS A 81 24.04 -21.83 9.59
CA LYS A 81 24.40 -21.78 11.01
C LYS A 81 23.45 -22.71 11.77
N VAL A 82 23.96 -23.87 12.15
CA VAL A 82 23.24 -24.83 13.00
C VAL A 82 22.99 -24.18 14.37
N MET A 83 21.76 -23.76 14.62
CA MET A 83 21.28 -23.53 15.99
C MET A 83 20.55 -24.79 16.44
N THR A 84 21.10 -25.47 17.44
CA THR A 84 20.45 -26.61 18.11
C THR A 84 19.41 -26.08 19.09
N GLY A 85 18.14 -26.08 18.70
CA GLY A 85 17.05 -25.68 19.59
C GLY A 85 15.66 -26.00 19.04
N GLY A 86 15.14 -27.17 19.38
CA GLY A 86 13.72 -27.52 19.24
C GLY A 86 13.31 -28.13 17.90
N ALA A 87 12.52 -29.21 17.98
CA ALA A 87 12.09 -30.01 16.84
C ALA A 87 11.35 -29.18 15.78
N GLY A 88 11.96 -29.01 14.61
CA GLY A 88 11.27 -28.54 13.41
C GLY A 88 12.17 -27.94 12.33
N GLU A 89 13.15 -27.11 12.69
CA GLU A 89 13.89 -26.30 11.70
C GLU A 89 15.36 -26.08 12.09
N THR A 90 16.13 -27.16 12.23
CA THR A 90 17.54 -27.12 12.61
C THR A 90 18.45 -26.92 11.39
N ASN A 91 18.36 -25.79 10.69
CA ASN A 91 19.41 -25.36 9.74
C ASN A 91 19.21 -23.97 9.10
N ARG A 92 18.44 -23.08 9.71
CA ARG A 92 18.08 -21.79 9.10
C ARG A 92 18.69 -20.63 9.84
N TYR A 93 19.11 -19.60 9.10
CA TYR A 93 19.60 -18.36 9.70
C TYR A 93 18.50 -17.75 10.58
N GLN A 94 18.85 -17.52 11.86
CA GLN A 94 18.06 -16.80 12.84
C GLN A 94 18.95 -15.72 13.45
N GLY A 95 18.73 -14.47 13.07
CA GLY A 95 19.56 -13.37 13.52
C GLY A 95 19.13 -12.02 12.96
N ILE A 96 19.86 -10.98 13.35
CA ILE A 96 19.65 -9.62 12.87
C ILE A 96 19.89 -9.59 11.36
N CYS A 97 18.98 -8.98 10.61
CA CYS A 97 19.20 -8.66 9.21
C CYS A 97 18.69 -7.25 8.93
N TRP A 98 19.21 -6.65 7.86
CA TRP A 98 18.86 -5.30 7.45
C TRP A 98 18.32 -5.28 6.03
N TYR A 99 17.28 -4.48 5.84
CA TYR A 99 16.72 -4.13 4.55
C TYR A 99 16.75 -2.62 4.40
N ARG A 100 17.32 -2.12 3.30
CA ARG A 100 17.37 -0.68 2.97
C ARG A 100 16.71 -0.42 1.62
N LYS A 101 15.90 0.62 1.56
CA LYS A 101 15.23 1.07 0.33
C LYS A 101 15.33 2.58 0.17
N THR A 102 15.96 3.00 -0.91
CA THR A 102 15.92 4.39 -1.38
C THR A 102 14.88 4.49 -2.48
N PHE A 103 13.91 5.40 -2.33
CA PHE A 103 12.89 5.66 -3.33
C PHE A 103 12.55 7.15 -3.38
N THR A 104 12.04 7.60 -4.53
CA THR A 104 11.62 9.00 -4.70
C THR A 104 10.11 9.10 -4.59
N VAL A 105 9.65 10.01 -3.73
CA VAL A 105 8.23 10.33 -3.61
C VAL A 105 7.77 11.12 -4.85
N PRO A 106 6.77 10.65 -5.61
CA PRO A 106 6.25 11.37 -6.77
C PRO A 106 5.78 12.78 -6.39
N SER A 107 6.07 13.77 -7.25
CA SER A 107 5.71 15.18 -7.00
C SER A 107 4.22 15.37 -6.70
N LYS A 108 3.33 14.64 -7.39
CA LYS A 108 1.88 14.65 -7.16
C LYS A 108 1.48 14.24 -5.73
N ALA A 109 2.23 13.33 -5.11
CA ALA A 109 1.97 12.86 -3.74
C ALA A 109 2.34 13.90 -2.67
N LYS A 110 3.24 14.85 -2.98
CA LYS A 110 3.63 15.92 -2.05
C LYS A 110 2.47 16.86 -1.71
N HIS A 111 1.44 16.90 -2.56
CA HIS A 111 0.25 17.75 -2.40
C HIS A 111 -0.97 16.98 -1.84
N THR A 112 -0.83 15.70 -1.48
CA THR A 112 -1.94 14.88 -0.94
C THR A 112 -1.99 14.83 0.59
N GLY A 113 -0.93 15.27 1.26
CA GLY A 113 -0.89 15.51 2.71
C GLY A 113 -0.62 14.28 3.57
N ARG A 114 -0.61 13.06 3.02
CA ARG A 114 -0.23 11.83 3.74
C ARG A 114 0.51 10.85 2.84
N ILE A 115 1.65 10.37 3.33
CA ILE A 115 2.46 9.32 2.72
C ILE A 115 2.59 8.20 3.76
N MET A 116 2.38 6.96 3.33
CA MET A 116 2.43 5.79 4.20
C MET A 116 3.26 4.71 3.50
N ILE A 117 3.99 3.93 4.29
CA ILE A 117 4.60 2.69 3.86
C ILE A 117 3.80 1.57 4.52
N GLU A 118 3.39 0.58 3.72
CA GLU A 118 2.58 -0.55 4.15
C GLU A 118 3.46 -1.81 4.08
N PHE A 119 3.54 -2.56 5.18
CA PHE A 119 4.18 -3.87 5.23
C PHE A 119 3.09 -4.92 5.43
N GLU A 120 2.97 -5.87 4.51
CA GLU A 120 2.03 -6.99 4.66
C GLU A 120 2.43 -7.91 5.82
N GLY A 121 3.74 -8.03 6.07
CA GLY A 121 4.30 -8.71 7.22
C GLY A 121 5.82 -8.57 7.27
N ALA A 122 6.38 -8.62 8.47
CA ALA A 122 7.82 -8.68 8.71
C ALA A 122 8.07 -9.62 9.90
N MET A 123 8.83 -10.69 9.68
CA MET A 123 9.05 -11.72 10.69
C MET A 123 10.40 -11.55 11.39
N GLN A 124 10.51 -11.64 12.72
CA GLN A 124 9.43 -11.67 13.72
C GLN A 124 9.31 -10.34 14.47
N VAL A 125 10.42 -9.61 14.59
CA VAL A 125 10.49 -8.25 15.17
C VAL A 125 11.11 -7.34 14.11
N ALA A 126 10.45 -6.23 13.83
CA ALA A 126 10.92 -5.24 12.87
C ALA A 126 11.05 -3.87 13.55
N ASN A 127 12.13 -3.15 13.21
CA ASN A 127 12.31 -1.74 13.54
C ASN A 127 12.43 -0.96 12.23
N VAL A 128 11.60 0.07 12.09
CA VAL A 128 11.46 0.91 10.89
C VAL A 128 11.63 2.36 11.28
#